data_AF-A0A941YK30-F1
#
_entry.id   AF-A0A941YK30-F1
#
_cell.length_a   1.000
_cell.length_b   1.000
_cell.length_c   1.000
_cell.angle_alpha   90.00
_cell.angle_beta   90.00
_cell.angle_gamma   90.00
#
_symmetry.space_group_name_H-M   'P 1'
#
loop_
_entity.id
_entity.type
_entity.pdbx_description
1 polymer ?
#
loop_
_entity_poly.entity_id
_entity_poly.type
_entity_poly.pdbx_seq_one_letter_code
_entity_poly.pdbx_strand_id
1 'polypeptide(L)'
;MKFYRDRYFWTNLLLILGFVGIIALHIKEYTVWDQIIELARTRVSILHPHAARFAVMFPVMYVALVTKLQPDIVFSYTIVIVMTALSFLIARTLSITVCGNLASVRRLFPVVFPPIVLLAMVMNGRIAWAMLGIMLIISGQVALESGYCRSKWAYFLTQMVGTFFASVSSGSIMIAFLSVVTYNLVGPMLQWPKIRKTDFVRLWVGSTATLVVVPFVLIGLKKNIDFYGGDDAALTHILKHGFGRFFPTVPEIAILLVVVIATVAIVSWIVFLSKLRRGGIETPLLIAVLLACLGGIFGVSTLVSCLPVVFLLILNRVLRGSVRQKQVLTA
;
A
#
# COMPACT_ATOMS: atom_id res chain seq x y z
N MET A 1 -31.15 17.01 8.54
CA MET A 1 -29.95 16.15 8.31
C MET A 1 -29.93 15.42 6.96
N LYS A 2 -31.05 14.96 6.37
CA LYS A 2 -31.05 14.27 5.06
C LYS A 2 -30.40 15.09 3.92
N PHE A 3 -30.76 16.37 3.80
CA PHE A 3 -30.26 17.24 2.72
C PHE A 3 -28.73 17.37 2.63
N TYR A 4 -28.01 17.38 3.75
CA TYR A 4 -26.54 17.42 3.75
C TYR A 4 -25.91 16.11 3.29
N ARG A 5 -26.58 14.97 3.50
CA ARG A 5 -26.09 13.66 3.06
C ARG A 5 -26.14 13.52 1.53
N ASP A 6 -27.08 14.20 0.90
CA ASP A 6 -27.28 14.15 -0.55
C ASP A 6 -26.25 15.02 -1.28
N ARG A 7 -25.87 16.18 -0.73
CA ARG A 7 -24.83 17.05 -1.32
C ARG A 7 -23.49 16.33 -1.54
N TYR A 8 -22.97 15.65 -0.51
CA TYR A 8 -21.69 14.93 -0.63
C TYR A 8 -21.77 13.75 -1.60
N PHE A 9 -22.95 13.12 -1.76
CA PHE A 9 -23.12 12.05 -2.74
C PHE A 9 -22.92 12.59 -4.16
N TRP A 10 -23.59 13.70 -4.50
CA TRP A 10 -23.45 14.32 -5.82
C TRP A 10 -22.04 14.84 -6.07
N THR A 11 -21.40 15.47 -5.08
CA THR A 11 -19.99 15.89 -5.22
C THR A 11 -19.07 14.70 -5.49
N ASN A 12 -19.20 13.59 -4.75
CA ASN A 12 -18.38 12.40 -4.97
C ASN A 12 -18.61 11.81 -6.36
N LEU A 13 -19.87 11.74 -6.81
CA LEU A 13 -20.22 11.25 -8.14
C LEU A 13 -19.61 12.13 -9.24
N LEU A 14 -19.73 13.46 -9.12
CA LEU A 14 -19.16 14.41 -10.09
C LEU A 14 -17.63 14.27 -10.18
N LEU A 15 -16.94 14.09 -9.06
CA LEU A 15 -15.49 13.86 -9.06
C LEU A 15 -15.12 12.56 -9.79
N ILE A 16 -15.84 11.46 -9.52
CA ILE A 16 -15.61 10.17 -10.19
C ILE A 16 -15.89 10.30 -11.69
N LEU A 17 -17.02 10.91 -12.08
CA LEU A 17 -17.37 11.15 -13.48
C LEU A 17 -16.35 12.07 -14.18
N GLY A 18 -15.80 13.05 -13.47
CA GLY A 18 -14.69 13.88 -13.96
C GLY A 18 -13.47 13.03 -14.31
N PHE A 19 -13.08 12.08 -13.45
CA PHE A 19 -11.96 11.20 -13.75
C PHE A 19 -12.27 10.22 -14.90
N VAL A 20 -13.51 9.70 -14.97
CA VAL A 20 -13.99 8.94 -16.14
C VAL A 20 -13.88 9.77 -17.42
N GLY A 21 -14.25 11.05 -17.38
CA GLY A 21 -14.15 11.98 -18.49
C GLY A 21 -12.70 12.20 -18.95
N ILE A 22 -11.74 12.31 -18.03
CA ILE A 22 -10.31 12.41 -18.36
C ILE A 22 -9.85 11.20 -19.18
N ILE A 23 -10.26 9.98 -18.80
CA ILE A 23 -9.92 8.76 -19.54
C ILE A 23 -10.67 8.70 -20.88
N ALA A 24 -11.97 9.02 -20.88
CA ALA A 24 -12.80 8.99 -22.09
C ALA A 24 -12.36 10.00 -23.17
N LEU A 25 -11.80 11.13 -22.76
CA LEU A 25 -11.23 12.14 -23.66
C LEU A 25 -9.78 11.84 -24.07
N HIS A 26 -9.24 10.66 -23.70
CA HIS A 26 -7.86 10.24 -23.99
C HIS A 26 -6.79 11.21 -23.46
N ILE A 27 -7.12 12.01 -22.43
CA ILE A 27 -6.14 12.92 -21.77
C ILE A 27 -5.10 12.08 -21.00
N LYS A 28 -5.52 10.93 -20.47
CA LYS A 28 -4.64 9.96 -19.84
C LYS A 28 -5.02 8.55 -20.26
N GLU A 29 -4.02 7.78 -20.66
CA GLU A 29 -4.15 6.35 -20.93
C GLU A 29 -3.17 5.57 -20.06
N TYR A 30 -3.55 4.34 -19.72
CA TYR A 30 -2.72 3.38 -19.03
C TYR A 30 -2.53 2.16 -19.91
N THR A 31 -1.28 1.79 -20.12
CA THR A 31 -0.92 0.61 -20.91
C THR A 31 -0.83 -0.63 -20.03
N VAL A 32 -1.37 -1.73 -20.52
CA VAL A 32 -1.15 -3.06 -19.95
C VAL A 32 0.33 -3.39 -20.09
N TRP A 33 0.90 -4.02 -19.06
CA TRP A 33 2.34 -4.26 -19.00
C TRP A 33 2.69 -5.36 -20.00
N ASP A 34 3.80 -5.21 -20.74
CA ASP A 34 4.21 -6.18 -21.77
C ASP A 34 4.30 -7.61 -21.23
N GLN A 35 4.77 -7.76 -19.99
CA GLN A 35 4.84 -9.03 -19.27
C GLN A 35 3.47 -9.74 -19.21
N ILE A 36 2.38 -9.00 -19.05
CA ILE A 36 1.03 -9.56 -18.98
C ILE A 36 0.54 -9.95 -20.36
N ILE A 37 0.86 -9.16 -21.39
CA ILE A 37 0.51 -9.45 -22.78
C ILE A 37 1.23 -10.72 -23.25
N GLU A 38 2.51 -10.87 -22.93
CA GLU A 38 3.30 -12.07 -23.21
C GLU A 38 2.75 -13.30 -22.48
N LEU A 39 2.41 -13.15 -21.20
CA LEU A 39 1.81 -14.23 -20.39
C LEU A 39 0.43 -14.63 -20.89
N ALA A 40 -0.37 -13.71 -21.40
CA ALA A 40 -1.67 -14.02 -21.99
C ALA A 40 -1.57 -14.93 -23.22
N ARG A 41 -0.42 -14.93 -23.91
CA ARG A 41 -0.16 -15.74 -25.11
C ARG A 41 0.44 -17.12 -24.78
N THR A 42 0.92 -17.31 -23.56
CA THR A 42 1.62 -18.54 -23.15
C THR A 42 0.80 -19.32 -22.12
N ARG A 43 1.03 -20.64 -22.03
CA ARG A 43 0.43 -21.45 -20.95
C ARG A 43 1.22 -21.20 -19.67
N VAL A 44 0.68 -20.37 -18.78
CA VAL A 44 1.33 -19.97 -17.53
C VAL A 44 1.03 -20.97 -16.43
N SER A 45 2.07 -21.59 -15.87
CA SER A 45 1.94 -22.36 -14.62
C SER A 45 1.67 -21.43 -13.44
N ILE A 46 0.92 -21.90 -12.44
CA ILE A 46 0.68 -21.17 -11.18
C ILE A 46 2.00 -20.84 -10.46
N LEU A 47 3.05 -21.64 -10.71
CA LEU A 47 4.39 -21.41 -10.15
C LEU A 47 5.21 -20.35 -10.92
N HIS A 48 4.67 -19.78 -12.00
CA HIS A 48 5.37 -18.75 -12.74
C HIS A 48 5.58 -17.49 -11.88
N PRO A 49 6.76 -16.84 -11.90
CA PRO A 49 7.06 -15.67 -11.05
C PRO A 49 6.13 -14.47 -11.25
N HIS A 50 5.40 -14.45 -12.36
CA HIS A 50 4.46 -13.39 -12.72
C HIS A 50 3.00 -13.88 -12.71
N ALA A 51 2.72 -15.11 -12.28
CA ALA A 51 1.36 -15.66 -12.22
C ALA A 51 0.42 -14.80 -11.39
N ALA A 52 0.87 -14.32 -10.23
CA ALA A 52 0.07 -13.44 -9.37
C ALA A 52 -0.24 -12.09 -10.07
N ARG A 53 0.72 -11.55 -10.83
CA ARG A 53 0.51 -10.32 -11.64
C ARG A 53 -0.55 -10.54 -12.72
N PHE A 54 -0.45 -11.67 -13.40
CA PHE A 54 -1.42 -12.08 -14.41
C PHE A 54 -2.80 -12.28 -13.80
N ALA A 55 -2.91 -12.92 -12.64
CA ALA A 55 -4.20 -13.12 -11.96
C ALA A 55 -4.87 -11.78 -11.57
N VAL A 56 -4.11 -10.77 -11.14
CA VAL A 56 -4.65 -9.42 -10.91
C VAL A 56 -5.17 -8.77 -12.19
N MET A 57 -4.48 -8.98 -13.31
CA MET A 57 -4.82 -8.40 -14.62
C MET A 57 -5.80 -9.25 -15.44
N PHE A 58 -6.07 -10.48 -15.03
CA PHE A 58 -6.92 -11.42 -15.76
C PHE A 58 -8.32 -10.85 -16.03
N PRO A 59 -9.02 -10.19 -15.08
CA PRO A 59 -10.32 -9.59 -15.35
C PRO A 59 -10.27 -8.56 -16.49
N VAL A 60 -9.20 -7.76 -16.57
CA VAL A 60 -8.99 -6.76 -17.62
C VAL A 60 -8.84 -7.44 -18.98
N MET A 61 -7.97 -8.44 -19.05
CA MET A 61 -7.71 -9.20 -20.29
C MET A 61 -8.96 -9.96 -20.76
N TYR A 62 -9.71 -10.55 -19.82
CA TYR A 62 -10.95 -11.27 -20.12
C TYR A 62 -12.03 -10.34 -20.66
N VAL A 63 -12.25 -9.18 -20.01
CA VAL A 63 -13.22 -8.20 -20.50
C VAL A 63 -12.82 -7.67 -21.87
N ALA A 64 -11.55 -7.37 -22.10
CA ALA A 64 -11.04 -6.96 -23.40
C ALA A 64 -11.30 -8.02 -24.49
N LEU A 65 -11.06 -9.29 -24.18
CA LEU A 65 -11.32 -10.41 -25.09
C LEU A 65 -12.80 -10.54 -25.46
N VAL A 66 -13.71 -10.50 -24.48
CA VAL A 66 -15.16 -10.67 -24.70
C VAL A 66 -15.76 -9.47 -25.43
N THR A 67 -15.33 -8.25 -25.08
CA THR A 67 -15.86 -7.01 -25.67
C THR A 67 -15.16 -6.61 -26.98
N LYS A 68 -14.07 -7.29 -27.34
CA LYS A 68 -13.17 -6.93 -28.46
C LYS A 68 -12.58 -5.52 -28.37
N LEU A 69 -12.56 -4.93 -27.16
CA LEU A 69 -11.90 -3.65 -26.91
C LEU A 69 -10.39 -3.84 -26.77
N GLN A 70 -9.63 -2.78 -27.02
CA GLN A 70 -8.19 -2.79 -26.75
C GLN A 70 -7.95 -2.95 -25.24
N PRO A 71 -7.03 -3.83 -24.80
CA PRO A 71 -6.75 -4.06 -23.37
C PRO A 71 -6.41 -2.79 -22.59
N ASP A 72 -5.71 -1.83 -23.21
CA ASP A 72 -5.30 -0.57 -22.58
C ASP A 72 -6.49 0.33 -22.22
N ILE A 73 -7.54 0.33 -23.05
CA ILE A 73 -8.78 1.06 -22.78
C ILE A 73 -9.48 0.46 -21.55
N VAL A 74 -9.66 -0.87 -21.54
CA VAL A 74 -10.28 -1.57 -20.41
C VAL A 74 -9.45 -1.39 -19.13
N PHE A 75 -8.13 -1.44 -19.25
CA PHE A 75 -7.22 -1.22 -18.14
C PHE A 75 -7.36 0.20 -17.59
N SER A 76 -7.42 1.20 -18.46
CA SER A 76 -7.56 2.60 -18.07
C SER A 76 -8.83 2.86 -17.26
N TYR A 77 -9.97 2.32 -17.66
CA TYR A 77 -11.20 2.40 -16.86
C TYR A 77 -11.11 1.58 -15.57
N THR A 78 -10.41 0.45 -15.57
CA THR A 78 -10.16 -0.32 -14.35
C THR A 78 -9.35 0.49 -13.34
N ILE A 79 -8.39 1.30 -13.78
CA ILE A 79 -7.63 2.20 -12.92
C ILE A 79 -8.54 3.24 -12.25
N VAL A 80 -9.58 3.74 -12.92
CA VAL A 80 -10.57 4.64 -12.30
C VAL A 80 -11.26 3.96 -11.11
N ILE A 81 -11.65 2.69 -11.26
CA ILE A 81 -12.26 1.90 -10.19
C ILE A 81 -11.27 1.70 -9.04
N VAL A 82 -10.02 1.33 -9.35
CA VAL A 82 -8.95 1.12 -8.36
C VAL A 82 -8.67 2.39 -7.57
N MET A 83 -8.55 3.55 -8.23
CA MET A 83 -8.34 4.84 -7.55
C MET A 83 -9.51 5.23 -6.69
N THR A 84 -10.74 5.02 -7.16
CA THR A 84 -11.95 5.28 -6.39
C THR A 84 -11.99 4.43 -5.11
N ALA A 85 -11.67 3.14 -5.23
CA ALA A 85 -11.58 2.24 -4.09
C ALA A 85 -10.45 2.65 -3.12
N LEU A 86 -9.29 3.03 -3.65
CA LEU A 86 -8.16 3.53 -2.87
C LEU A 86 -8.53 4.79 -2.08
N SER A 87 -9.11 5.80 -2.74
CA SER A 87 -9.56 7.04 -2.09
C SER A 87 -10.64 6.76 -1.03
N PHE A 88 -11.54 5.82 -1.29
CA PHE A 88 -12.53 5.39 -0.29
C PHE A 88 -11.86 4.75 0.93
N LEU A 89 -10.87 3.88 0.76
CA LEU A 89 -10.13 3.28 1.88
C LEU A 89 -9.36 4.31 2.69
N ILE A 90 -8.72 5.29 2.04
CA ILE A 90 -8.03 6.39 2.73
C ILE A 90 -9.05 7.23 3.51
N ALA A 91 -10.15 7.66 2.87
CA ALA A 91 -11.21 8.42 3.53
C ALA A 91 -11.85 7.64 4.70
N ARG A 92 -12.05 6.33 4.55
CA ARG A 92 -12.51 5.42 5.62
C ARG A 92 -11.53 5.40 6.79
N THR A 93 -10.25 5.23 6.50
CA THR A 93 -9.22 5.15 7.53
C THR A 93 -9.11 6.48 8.27
N LEU A 94 -9.12 7.61 7.54
CA LEU A 94 -9.11 8.96 8.10
C LEU A 94 -10.36 9.25 8.94
N SER A 95 -11.53 8.77 8.52
CA SER A 95 -12.79 8.89 9.28
C SER A 95 -12.69 8.18 10.64
N ILE A 96 -12.09 6.99 10.67
CA ILE A 96 -11.83 6.25 11.91
C ILE A 96 -10.80 6.98 12.78
N THR A 97 -9.67 7.39 12.21
CA THR A 97 -8.56 7.95 13.00
C THR A 97 -8.79 9.39 13.47
N VAL A 98 -9.46 10.23 12.68
CA VAL A 98 -9.70 11.65 13.00
C VAL A 98 -11.05 11.84 13.66
N CYS A 99 -12.12 11.30 13.07
CA CYS A 99 -13.49 11.55 13.51
C CYS A 99 -14.04 10.50 14.47
N GLY A 100 -13.34 9.36 14.63
CA GLY A 100 -13.80 8.27 15.49
C GLY A 100 -15.12 7.65 15.05
N ASN A 101 -15.52 7.78 13.77
CA ASN A 101 -16.78 7.23 13.24
C ASN A 101 -16.66 6.92 11.74
N LEU A 102 -17.58 6.11 11.19
CA LEU A 102 -17.64 5.78 9.75
C LEU A 102 -18.59 6.67 8.94
N ALA A 103 -19.36 7.56 9.58
CA ALA A 103 -20.32 8.42 8.87
C ALA A 103 -19.61 9.54 8.10
N SER A 104 -18.44 9.99 8.56
CA SER A 104 -17.65 11.06 7.92
C SER A 104 -16.96 10.67 6.62
N VAL A 105 -16.96 9.39 6.22
CA VAL A 105 -16.27 8.92 4.99
C VAL A 105 -16.71 9.69 3.74
N ARG A 106 -18.03 9.89 3.57
CA ARG A 106 -18.56 10.63 2.43
C ARG A 106 -18.10 12.10 2.40
N ARG A 107 -17.84 12.69 3.57
CA ARG A 107 -17.37 14.09 3.70
C ARG A 107 -15.88 14.22 3.45
N LEU A 108 -15.10 13.19 3.80
CA LEU A 108 -13.65 13.17 3.61
C LEU A 108 -13.25 12.74 2.20
N PHE A 109 -14.11 12.02 1.47
CA PHE A 109 -13.82 11.58 0.11
C PHE A 109 -13.44 12.73 -0.85
N PRO A 110 -14.16 13.88 -0.91
CA PRO A 110 -13.77 15.01 -1.78
C PRO A 110 -12.41 15.62 -1.44
N VAL A 111 -11.94 15.48 -0.20
CA VAL A 111 -10.61 15.98 0.22
C VAL A 111 -9.51 15.02 -0.24
N VAL A 112 -9.81 13.73 -0.26
CA VAL A 112 -8.85 12.66 -0.56
C VAL A 112 -8.77 12.36 -2.06
N PHE A 113 -9.90 12.39 -2.78
CA PHE A 113 -9.97 11.92 -4.15
C PHE A 113 -9.12 12.75 -5.14
N PRO A 114 -9.17 14.09 -5.16
CA PRO A 114 -8.42 14.87 -6.13
C PRO A 114 -6.89 14.67 -6.04
N PRO A 115 -6.24 14.67 -4.87
CA PRO A 115 -4.81 14.36 -4.76
C PRO A 115 -4.43 12.96 -5.27
N ILE A 116 -5.30 11.97 -5.07
CA ILE A 116 -5.08 10.60 -5.57
C ILE A 116 -5.22 10.54 -7.10
N VAL A 117 -6.17 11.28 -7.69
CA VAL A 117 -6.27 11.41 -9.15
C VAL A 117 -5.02 12.10 -9.71
N LEU A 118 -4.55 13.18 -9.10
CA LEU A 118 -3.31 13.85 -9.52
C LEU A 118 -2.10 12.90 -9.48
N LEU A 119 -2.00 12.09 -8.43
CA LEU A 119 -0.98 11.05 -8.35
C LEU A 119 -1.13 10.00 -9.46
N ALA A 120 -2.37 9.61 -9.78
CA ALA A 120 -2.67 8.67 -10.85
C ALA A 120 -2.22 9.21 -12.23
N MET A 121 -2.32 10.52 -12.48
CA MET A 121 -1.92 11.14 -13.74
C MET A 121 -0.42 10.98 -14.02
N VAL A 122 0.41 10.99 -12.98
CA VAL A 122 1.88 10.95 -13.10
C VAL A 122 2.49 9.55 -12.97
N MET A 123 1.68 8.52 -12.72
CA MET A 123 2.19 7.16 -12.48
C MET A 123 1.70 6.13 -13.50
N ASN A 124 2.37 4.98 -13.51
CA ASN A 124 1.93 3.80 -14.27
C ASN A 124 0.79 3.09 -13.50
N GLY A 125 -0.21 2.57 -14.22
CA GLY A 125 -1.37 1.87 -13.66
C GLY A 125 -1.00 0.65 -12.81
N ARG A 126 0.19 0.05 -13.01
CA ARG A 126 0.73 -1.02 -12.16
C ARG A 126 0.80 -0.65 -10.69
N ILE A 127 1.26 0.57 -10.39
CA ILE A 127 1.50 1.01 -9.01
C ILE A 127 0.17 1.25 -8.28
N ALA A 128 -0.91 1.54 -9.01
CA ALA A 128 -2.26 1.69 -8.47
C ALA A 128 -2.71 0.46 -7.65
N TRP A 129 -2.48 -0.74 -8.19
CA TRP A 129 -2.83 -2.00 -7.52
C TRP A 129 -2.01 -2.21 -6.25
N ALA A 130 -0.72 -1.88 -6.29
CA ALA A 130 0.14 -1.96 -5.11
C ALA A 130 -0.32 -1.00 -4.00
N MET A 131 -0.65 0.24 -4.37
CA MET A 131 -1.21 1.24 -3.45
C MET A 131 -2.53 0.76 -2.82
N LEU A 132 -3.43 0.20 -3.63
CA LEU A 132 -4.68 -0.37 -3.16
C LEU A 132 -4.44 -1.51 -2.17
N GLY A 133 -3.53 -2.44 -2.51
CA GLY A 133 -3.19 -3.58 -1.67
C GLY A 133 -2.63 -3.18 -0.30
N ILE A 134 -1.68 -2.23 -0.29
CA ILE A 134 -1.10 -1.69 0.95
C ILE A 134 -2.17 -0.96 1.76
N MET A 135 -3.02 -0.13 1.14
CA MET A 135 -4.08 0.55 1.88
C MET A 135 -5.17 -0.39 2.40
N LEU A 136 -5.45 -1.52 1.74
CA LEU A 136 -6.33 -2.55 2.31
C LEU A 136 -5.75 -3.12 3.60
N ILE A 137 -4.46 -3.51 3.58
CA ILE A 137 -3.74 -4.02 4.75
C ILE A 137 -3.85 -3.01 5.90
N ILE A 138 -3.44 -1.76 5.65
CA ILE A 138 -3.39 -0.70 6.65
C ILE A 138 -4.78 -0.32 7.16
N SER A 139 -5.78 -0.18 6.27
CA SER A 139 -7.15 0.12 6.69
C SER A 139 -7.75 -1.00 7.54
N GLY A 140 -7.40 -2.25 7.25
CA GLY A 140 -7.77 -3.41 8.07
C GLY A 140 -7.15 -3.37 9.46
N GLN A 141 -5.84 -3.08 9.53
CA GLN A 141 -5.10 -2.98 10.80
C GLN A 141 -5.62 -1.82 11.67
N VAL A 142 -5.84 -0.65 11.07
CA VAL A 142 -6.43 0.51 11.77
C VAL A 142 -7.84 0.21 12.27
N ALA A 143 -8.67 -0.46 11.47
CA ALA A 143 -10.02 -0.86 11.88
C ALA A 143 -9.99 -1.87 13.04
N LEU A 144 -9.01 -2.78 13.07
CA LEU A 144 -8.80 -3.70 14.19
C LEU A 144 -8.43 -2.96 15.48
N GLU A 145 -7.41 -2.09 15.46
CA GLU A 145 -7.00 -1.30 16.63
C GLU A 145 -8.12 -0.41 17.17
N SER A 146 -8.95 0.12 16.28
CA SER A 146 -10.01 1.06 16.63
C SER A 146 -11.32 0.37 17.00
N GLY A 147 -11.38 -0.97 17.05
CA GLY A 147 -12.60 -1.73 17.36
C GLY A 147 -13.67 -1.71 16.26
N TYR A 148 -13.37 -1.20 15.06
CA TYR A 148 -14.27 -1.14 13.91
C TYR A 148 -14.26 -2.41 13.05
N CYS A 149 -13.43 -3.39 13.40
CA CYS A 149 -13.35 -4.67 12.71
C CYS A 149 -14.56 -5.57 13.07
N ARG A 150 -15.50 -5.73 12.14
CA ARG A 150 -16.71 -6.55 12.35
C ARG A 150 -16.45 -8.04 12.45
N SER A 151 -15.45 -8.55 11.73
CA SER A 151 -15.16 -9.98 11.64
C SER A 151 -13.66 -10.25 11.51
N LYS A 152 -13.16 -11.20 12.29
CA LYS A 152 -11.77 -11.68 12.26
C LYS A 152 -11.43 -12.31 10.89
N TRP A 153 -12.40 -13.02 10.29
CA TRP A 153 -12.27 -13.56 8.95
C TRP A 153 -12.18 -12.47 7.89
N ALA A 154 -13.01 -11.44 7.99
CA ALA A 154 -12.92 -10.30 7.08
C ALA A 154 -11.56 -9.58 7.21
N TYR A 155 -11.02 -9.46 8.43
CA TYR A 155 -9.66 -8.94 8.64
C TYR A 155 -8.60 -9.80 7.94
N PHE A 156 -8.60 -11.12 8.18
CA PHE A 156 -7.68 -12.05 7.52
C PHE A 156 -7.76 -11.95 5.99
N LEU A 157 -8.96 -12.02 5.41
CA LEU A 157 -9.16 -11.88 3.98
C LEU A 157 -8.66 -10.53 3.45
N THR A 158 -8.87 -9.45 4.21
CA THR A 158 -8.34 -8.12 3.85
C THR A 158 -6.81 -8.13 3.79
N GLN A 159 -6.11 -8.79 4.73
CA GLN A 159 -4.65 -8.88 4.69
C GLN A 159 -4.16 -9.75 3.52
N MET A 160 -4.84 -10.85 3.21
CA MET A 160 -4.49 -11.75 2.10
C MET A 160 -4.73 -11.08 0.74
N VAL A 161 -5.92 -10.51 0.51
CA VAL A 161 -6.26 -9.80 -0.72
C VAL A 161 -5.37 -8.56 -0.88
N GLY A 162 -5.06 -7.85 0.21
CA GLY A 162 -4.14 -6.73 0.17
C GLY A 162 -2.73 -7.13 -0.25
N THR A 163 -2.20 -8.23 0.30
CA THR A 163 -0.89 -8.79 -0.10
C THR A 163 -0.92 -9.26 -1.56
N PHE A 164 -2.02 -9.87 -2.01
CA PHE A 164 -2.22 -10.29 -3.39
C PHE A 164 -2.21 -9.10 -4.35
N PHE A 165 -2.94 -8.01 -4.09
CA PHE A 165 -2.86 -6.82 -4.95
C PHE A 165 -1.48 -6.15 -4.91
N ALA A 166 -0.76 -6.25 -3.80
CA ALA A 166 0.63 -5.78 -3.72
C ALA A 166 1.64 -6.64 -4.52
N SER A 167 1.26 -7.87 -4.93
CA SER A 167 2.11 -8.79 -5.70
C SER A 167 2.45 -8.33 -7.12
N VAL A 168 1.82 -7.24 -7.58
CA VAL A 168 2.13 -6.62 -8.88
C VAL A 168 3.58 -6.13 -8.95
N SER A 169 4.27 -5.92 -7.83
CA SER A 169 5.70 -5.58 -7.76
C SER A 169 6.40 -6.34 -6.64
N SER A 170 7.63 -6.83 -6.90
CA SER A 170 8.45 -7.53 -5.89
C SER A 170 8.77 -6.64 -4.67
N GLY A 171 9.00 -5.35 -4.91
CA GLY A 171 9.19 -4.39 -3.82
C GLY A 171 7.92 -4.18 -2.99
N SER A 172 6.79 -3.93 -3.66
CA SER A 172 5.52 -3.68 -2.97
C SER A 172 5.00 -4.90 -2.19
N ILE A 173 5.15 -6.12 -2.72
CA ILE A 173 4.80 -7.34 -1.96
C ILE A 173 5.67 -7.51 -0.72
N MET A 174 6.96 -7.19 -0.80
CA MET A 174 7.85 -7.24 0.36
C MET A 174 7.36 -6.26 1.44
N ILE A 175 7.02 -5.02 1.07
CA ILE A 175 6.48 -4.04 2.03
C ILE A 175 5.15 -4.49 2.62
N ALA A 176 4.23 -5.00 1.79
CA ALA A 176 2.96 -5.52 2.23
C ALA A 176 3.14 -6.68 3.22
N PHE A 177 3.98 -7.66 2.86
CA PHE A 177 4.30 -8.81 3.70
C PHE A 177 4.94 -8.40 5.03
N LEU A 178 5.99 -7.57 4.99
CA LEU A 178 6.64 -7.07 6.20
C LEU A 178 5.66 -6.25 7.05
N SER A 179 4.77 -5.46 6.45
CA SER A 179 3.75 -4.72 7.20
C SER A 179 2.79 -5.66 7.91
N VAL A 180 2.37 -6.76 7.26
CA VAL A 180 1.55 -7.81 7.86
C VAL A 180 2.32 -8.48 9.01
N VAL A 181 3.54 -8.95 8.79
CA VAL A 181 4.33 -9.68 9.79
C VAL A 181 4.70 -8.78 10.98
N THR A 182 5.22 -7.58 10.75
CA THR A 182 5.61 -6.67 11.83
C THR A 182 4.41 -6.27 12.68
N TYR A 183 3.27 -5.94 12.07
CA TYR A 183 2.09 -5.59 12.84
C TYR A 183 1.45 -6.80 13.53
N ASN A 184 1.32 -7.93 12.85
CA ASN A 184 0.53 -9.07 13.34
C ASN A 184 1.32 -10.07 14.19
N LEU A 185 2.62 -10.22 13.94
CA LEU A 185 3.48 -11.18 14.65
C LEU A 185 4.34 -10.45 15.70
N VAL A 186 5.14 -9.48 15.26
CA VAL A 186 6.09 -8.78 16.14
C VAL A 186 5.36 -7.93 17.19
N GLY A 187 4.29 -7.23 16.78
CA GLY A 187 3.49 -6.38 17.69
C GLY A 187 3.02 -7.11 18.95
N PRO A 188 2.24 -8.20 18.84
CA PRO A 188 1.84 -9.04 19.97
C PRO A 188 3.01 -9.60 20.80
N MET A 189 4.08 -10.06 20.15
CA MET A 189 5.26 -10.62 20.85
C MET A 189 5.92 -9.58 21.77
N LEU A 190 5.99 -8.31 21.33
CA LEU A 190 6.53 -7.22 22.16
C LEU A 190 5.63 -6.83 23.35
N GLN A 191 4.37 -7.27 23.35
CA GLN A 191 3.42 -7.03 24.44
C GLN A 191 3.43 -8.16 25.48
N TRP A 192 4.19 -9.25 25.25
CA TRP A 192 4.31 -10.36 26.21
C TRP A 192 4.79 -9.88 27.60
N PRO A 193 4.22 -10.39 28.71
CA PRO A 193 3.15 -11.41 28.82
C PRO A 193 1.72 -10.86 28.73
N LYS A 194 1.53 -9.55 28.51
CA LYS A 194 0.22 -8.87 28.51
C LYS A 194 -0.51 -8.99 27.16
N ILE A 195 -0.71 -10.21 26.67
CA ILE A 195 -1.40 -10.49 25.40
C ILE A 195 -2.93 -10.37 25.55
N ARG A 196 -3.59 -9.68 24.60
CA ARG A 196 -5.06 -9.56 24.53
C ARG A 196 -5.66 -10.63 23.61
N LYS A 197 -6.98 -10.89 23.72
CA LYS A 197 -7.69 -11.83 22.82
C LYS A 197 -7.55 -11.47 21.33
N THR A 198 -7.47 -10.19 21.00
CA THR A 198 -7.24 -9.69 19.63
C THR A 198 -5.84 -10.01 19.13
N ASP A 199 -4.87 -10.14 20.03
CA ASP A 199 -3.48 -10.43 19.69
C ASP A 199 -3.30 -11.88 19.25
N PHE A 200 -4.11 -12.82 19.74
CA PHE A 200 -4.13 -14.19 19.19
C PHE A 200 -4.57 -14.23 17.73
N VAL A 201 -5.54 -13.39 17.34
CA VAL A 201 -5.96 -13.28 15.94
C VAL A 201 -4.82 -12.72 15.11
N ARG A 202 -4.14 -11.69 15.60
CA ARG A 202 -2.96 -11.11 14.96
C ARG A 202 -1.88 -12.18 14.79
N LEU A 203 -1.50 -12.89 15.84
CA LEU A 203 -0.51 -13.96 15.78
C LEU A 203 -0.88 -15.01 14.73
N TRP A 204 -2.13 -15.48 14.73
CA TRP A 204 -2.60 -16.45 13.73
C TRP A 204 -2.51 -15.93 12.28
N VAL A 205 -2.96 -14.69 12.03
CA VAL A 205 -2.86 -14.04 10.71
C VAL A 205 -1.39 -13.89 10.29
N GLY A 206 -0.54 -13.42 11.21
CA GLY A 206 0.89 -13.22 10.98
C GLY A 206 1.62 -14.53 10.66
N SER A 207 1.40 -15.58 11.47
CA SER A 207 1.97 -16.90 11.25
C SER A 207 1.51 -17.51 9.92
N THR A 208 0.21 -17.42 9.60
CA THR A 208 -0.32 -17.93 8.32
C THR A 208 0.29 -17.19 7.14
N ALA A 209 0.37 -15.84 7.21
CA ALA A 209 1.02 -15.04 6.18
C ALA A 209 2.49 -15.44 6.00
N THR A 210 3.24 -15.64 7.09
CA THR A 210 4.63 -16.10 7.03
C THR A 210 4.74 -17.45 6.33
N LEU A 211 3.95 -18.45 6.73
CA LEU A 211 4.01 -19.79 6.14
C LEU A 211 3.69 -19.79 4.64
N VAL A 212 2.72 -18.98 4.21
CA VAL A 212 2.30 -18.92 2.81
C VAL A 212 3.23 -18.07 1.95
N VAL A 213 3.66 -16.90 2.44
CA VAL A 213 4.34 -15.89 1.61
C VAL A 213 5.86 -16.05 1.60
N VAL A 214 6.47 -16.56 2.68
CA VAL A 214 7.94 -16.74 2.76
C VAL A 214 8.51 -17.56 1.60
N PRO A 215 7.93 -18.71 1.20
CA PRO A 215 8.44 -19.46 0.04
C PRO A 215 8.50 -18.61 -1.24
N PHE A 216 7.48 -17.80 -1.52
CA PHE A 216 7.46 -16.92 -2.69
C PHE A 216 8.48 -15.78 -2.57
N VAL A 217 8.66 -15.22 -1.37
CA VAL A 217 9.69 -14.21 -1.11
C VAL A 217 11.08 -14.77 -1.34
N LEU A 218 11.38 -15.97 -0.85
CA LEU A 218 12.68 -16.63 -1.05
C LEU A 218 12.94 -16.92 -2.53
N ILE A 219 11.96 -17.46 -3.26
CA ILE A 219 12.06 -17.68 -4.71
C ILE A 219 12.29 -16.34 -5.44
N GLY A 220 11.54 -15.29 -5.07
CA GLY A 220 11.68 -13.97 -5.65
C GLY A 220 13.03 -13.32 -5.38
N LEU A 221 13.56 -13.47 -4.16
CA LEU A 221 14.90 -13.00 -3.78
C LEU A 221 15.97 -13.73 -4.59
N LYS A 222 15.91 -15.06 -4.65
CA LYS A 222 16.84 -15.87 -5.46
C LYS A 222 16.83 -15.41 -6.92
N LYS A 223 15.65 -15.27 -7.53
CA LYS A 223 15.54 -14.80 -8.92
C LYS A 223 16.13 -13.40 -9.12
N ASN A 224 15.94 -12.48 -8.17
CA ASN A 224 16.56 -11.16 -8.27
C ASN A 224 18.09 -11.28 -8.18
N ILE A 225 18.63 -12.06 -7.24
CA ILE A 225 20.08 -12.28 -7.13
C ILE A 225 20.63 -12.86 -8.43
N ASP A 226 20.00 -13.91 -8.97
CA ASP A 226 20.37 -14.55 -10.24
C ASP A 226 20.31 -13.55 -11.42
N PHE A 227 19.27 -12.70 -11.47
CA PHE A 227 19.10 -11.68 -12.52
C PHE A 227 20.21 -10.62 -12.51
N TYR A 228 20.75 -10.30 -11.34
CA TYR A 228 21.77 -9.26 -11.18
C TYR A 228 23.22 -9.77 -11.20
N GLY A 229 23.42 -11.05 -11.56
CA GLY A 229 24.75 -11.64 -11.76
C GLY A 229 25.00 -12.93 -10.96
N GLY A 230 24.19 -13.21 -9.94
CA GLY A 230 24.33 -14.41 -9.10
C GLY A 230 25.56 -14.40 -8.17
N ASP A 231 26.42 -13.39 -8.27
CA ASP A 231 27.64 -13.19 -7.50
C ASP A 231 27.46 -12.14 -6.40
N ASP A 232 28.51 -11.90 -5.60
CA ASP A 232 28.49 -10.88 -4.54
C ASP A 232 28.24 -9.46 -5.09
N ALA A 233 28.55 -9.22 -6.37
CA ALA A 233 28.26 -7.96 -7.05
C ALA A 233 26.77 -7.75 -7.32
N ALA A 234 25.95 -8.81 -7.36
CA ALA A 234 24.51 -8.72 -7.57
C ALA A 234 23.81 -7.79 -6.55
N LEU A 235 24.22 -7.80 -5.28
CA LEU A 235 23.66 -6.92 -4.26
C LEU A 235 23.93 -5.44 -4.58
N THR A 236 25.15 -5.13 -5.06
CA THR A 236 25.51 -3.78 -5.45
C THR A 236 24.74 -3.32 -6.69
N HIS A 237 24.49 -4.22 -7.65
CA HIS A 237 23.68 -3.93 -8.82
C HIS A 237 22.21 -3.68 -8.46
N ILE A 238 21.65 -4.45 -7.52
CA ILE A 238 20.30 -4.23 -6.98
C ILE A 238 20.22 -2.84 -6.33
N LEU A 239 21.20 -2.46 -5.49
CA LEU A 239 21.23 -1.15 -4.85
C LEU A 239 21.31 -0.04 -5.90
N LYS A 240 22.21 -0.16 -6.89
CA LYS A 240 22.36 0.80 -8.00
C LYS A 240 21.12 0.88 -8.90
N HIS A 241 20.21 -0.08 -8.87
CA HIS A 241 18.93 0.02 -9.58
C HIS A 241 17.95 0.98 -8.87
N GLY A 242 18.05 1.09 -7.54
CA GLY A 242 17.19 1.95 -6.72
C GLY A 242 17.82 3.32 -6.42
N PHE A 243 17.60 3.82 -5.19
CA PHE A 243 18.26 5.06 -4.73
C PHE A 243 19.77 4.87 -4.52
N GLY A 244 20.25 3.62 -4.53
CA GLY A 244 21.69 3.32 -4.48
C GLY A 244 22.49 3.93 -5.62
N ARG A 245 21.85 4.27 -6.75
CA ARG A 245 22.51 4.97 -7.87
C ARG A 245 23.06 6.35 -7.52
N PHE A 246 22.49 6.98 -6.49
CA PHE A 246 22.91 8.29 -6.03
C PHE A 246 24.00 8.21 -4.96
N PHE A 247 24.51 7.00 -4.66
CA PHE A 247 25.64 6.89 -3.74
C PHE A 247 26.86 7.55 -4.36
N PRO A 248 27.58 8.38 -3.58
CA PRO A 248 28.79 9.02 -4.05
C PRO A 248 29.84 7.97 -4.41
N THR A 249 30.62 8.25 -5.45
CA THR A 249 31.72 7.39 -5.91
C THR A 249 32.96 7.50 -5.02
N VAL A 250 33.09 8.59 -4.25
CA VAL A 250 34.16 8.82 -3.29
C VAL A 250 33.93 7.94 -2.05
N PRO A 251 34.83 6.97 -1.74
CA PRO A 251 34.61 5.96 -0.70
C PRO A 251 34.33 6.53 0.69
N GLU A 252 35.03 7.60 1.08
CA GLU A 252 34.89 8.23 2.39
C GLU A 252 33.50 8.84 2.57
N ILE A 253 32.99 9.50 1.53
CA ILE A 253 31.64 10.10 1.53
C ILE A 253 30.59 8.98 1.50
N ALA A 254 30.84 7.90 0.76
CA ALA A 254 29.94 6.75 0.71
C ALA A 254 29.82 6.07 2.08
N ILE A 255 30.95 5.83 2.76
CA ILE A 255 30.98 5.26 4.12
C ILE A 255 30.23 6.19 5.09
N LEU A 256 30.51 7.50 5.07
CA LEU A 256 29.81 8.46 5.92
C LEU A 256 28.29 8.43 5.68
N LEU A 257 27.87 8.40 4.41
CA LEU A 257 26.45 8.32 4.04
C LEU A 257 25.81 7.01 4.53
N VAL A 258 26.48 5.87 4.37
CA VAL A 258 26.01 4.57 4.91
C VAL A 258 25.84 4.65 6.42
N VAL A 259 26.82 5.19 7.14
CA VAL A 259 26.75 5.33 8.60
C VAL A 259 25.58 6.22 9.00
N VAL A 260 25.39 7.38 8.36
CA VAL A 260 24.27 8.28 8.64
C VAL A 260 22.93 7.59 8.37
N ILE A 261 22.76 6.91 7.23
CA ILE A 261 21.54 6.17 6.90
C ILE A 261 21.29 5.07 7.92
N ALA A 262 22.32 4.30 8.29
CA ALA A 262 22.23 3.24 9.28
C ALA A 262 21.84 3.79 10.66
N THR A 263 22.46 4.87 11.12
CA THR A 263 22.12 5.53 12.39
C THR A 263 20.68 6.04 12.38
N VAL A 264 20.25 6.73 11.32
CA VAL A 264 18.86 7.20 11.19
C VAL A 264 17.88 6.02 11.16
N ALA A 265 18.21 4.94 10.46
CA ALA A 265 17.39 3.73 10.41
C ALA A 265 17.28 3.06 11.80
N ILE A 266 18.39 2.91 12.53
CA ILE A 266 18.42 2.33 13.87
C ILE A 266 17.63 3.19 14.86
N VAL A 267 17.86 4.51 14.89
CA VAL A 267 17.12 5.42 15.77
C VAL A 267 15.63 5.39 15.44
N SER A 268 15.28 5.44 14.15
CA SER A 268 13.89 5.33 13.70
C SER A 268 13.28 4.00 14.13
N TRP A 269 14.03 2.90 14.04
CA TRP A 269 13.61 1.56 14.46
C TRP A 269 13.40 1.46 15.97
N ILE A 270 14.28 2.04 16.79
CA ILE A 270 14.13 2.07 18.26
C ILE A 270 12.88 2.86 18.66
N VAL A 271 12.73 4.08 18.14
CA VAL A 271 11.53 4.92 18.38
C VAL A 271 10.28 4.18 17.92
N PHE A 272 10.36 3.50 16.80
CA PHE A 272 9.29 2.70 16.26
C PHE A 272 8.91 1.50 17.15
N LEU A 273 9.87 0.70 17.60
CA LEU A 273 9.63 -0.42 18.52
C LEU A 273 8.99 0.06 19.83
N SER A 274 9.41 1.22 20.33
CA SER A 274 8.81 1.82 21.52
C SER A 274 7.33 2.17 21.30
N LYS A 275 6.95 2.69 20.12
CA LYS A 275 5.56 2.98 19.75
C LYS A 275 4.77 1.71 19.49
N LEU A 276 5.37 0.72 18.84
CA LEU A 276 4.75 -0.58 18.58
C LEU A 276 4.37 -1.28 19.89
N ARG A 277 5.26 -1.23 20.89
CA ARG A 277 5.01 -1.77 22.24
C ARG A 277 3.83 -1.08 22.94
N ARG A 278 3.72 0.25 22.83
CA ARG A 278 2.59 1.02 23.39
C ARG A 278 1.28 0.75 22.65
N GLY A 279 1.36 0.35 21.39
CA GLY A 279 0.20 0.21 20.52
C GLY A 279 -0.42 1.57 20.16
N GLY A 280 -1.49 1.54 19.38
CA GLY A 280 -2.22 2.74 19.00
C GLY A 280 -2.71 2.73 17.56
N ILE A 281 -3.72 3.55 17.30
CA ILE A 281 -4.39 3.67 16.00
C ILE A 281 -3.43 4.14 14.89
N GLU A 282 -2.39 4.90 15.23
CA GLU A 282 -1.38 5.36 14.27
C GLU A 282 -0.28 4.34 13.99
N THR A 283 -0.17 3.28 14.80
CA THR A 283 0.93 2.31 14.70
C THR A 283 1.00 1.64 13.33
N PRO A 284 -0.10 1.10 12.75
CA PRO A 284 -0.08 0.53 11.39
C PRO A 284 0.50 1.49 10.33
N LEU A 285 0.14 2.77 10.41
CA LEU A 285 0.58 3.79 9.47
C LEU A 285 2.09 4.02 9.53
N LEU A 286 2.63 4.09 10.75
CA LEU A 286 4.06 4.28 10.98
C LEU A 286 4.86 3.05 10.54
N ILE A 287 4.34 1.83 10.74
CA ILE A 287 4.94 0.58 10.23
C ILE A 287 5.11 0.66 8.71
N ALA A 288 4.02 0.94 7.99
CA ALA A 288 4.07 0.99 6.53
C ALA A 288 5.04 2.06 6.03
N VAL A 289 5.04 3.28 6.59
CA VAL A 289 5.97 4.33 6.15
C VAL A 289 7.42 3.95 6.42
N LEU A 290 7.73 3.43 7.61
CA LEU A 290 9.09 3.02 7.94
C LEU A 290 9.60 1.93 6.99
N LEU A 291 8.78 0.90 6.78
CA LEU A 291 9.11 -0.18 5.86
C LEU A 291 9.25 0.32 4.42
N ALA A 292 8.38 1.26 3.98
CA ALA A 292 8.47 1.86 2.65
C ALA A 292 9.76 2.66 2.45
N CYS A 293 10.21 3.40 3.46
CA CYS A 293 11.49 4.11 3.41
C CYS A 293 12.66 3.11 3.30
N LEU A 294 12.63 2.03 4.07
CA LEU A 294 13.65 0.98 4.01
C LEU A 294 13.64 0.25 2.67
N GLY A 295 12.47 -0.17 2.17
CA GLY A 295 12.36 -0.86 0.89
C GLY A 295 12.50 0.05 -0.32
N GLY A 296 12.30 1.36 -0.15
CA GLY A 296 12.53 2.38 -1.17
C GLY A 296 13.97 2.38 -1.68
N ILE A 297 14.94 2.00 -0.83
CA ILE A 297 16.35 1.83 -1.21
C ILE A 297 16.48 0.91 -2.44
N PHE A 298 15.64 -0.11 -2.53
CA PHE A 298 15.64 -1.09 -3.62
C PHE A 298 14.76 -0.71 -4.83
N GLY A 299 14.03 0.41 -4.77
CA GLY A 299 13.25 0.89 -5.92
C GLY A 299 12.27 2.01 -5.61
N VAL A 300 12.22 3.00 -6.51
CA VAL A 300 11.29 4.15 -6.41
C VAL A 300 9.83 3.71 -6.40
N SER A 301 9.47 2.68 -7.18
CA SER A 301 8.10 2.16 -7.21
C SER A 301 7.63 1.63 -5.84
N THR A 302 8.54 1.06 -5.04
CA THR A 302 8.28 0.62 -3.67
C THR A 302 7.93 1.80 -2.78
N LEU A 303 8.72 2.86 -2.82
CA LEU A 303 8.48 4.09 -2.05
C LEU A 303 7.16 4.75 -2.46
N VAL A 304 6.95 4.90 -3.77
CA VAL A 304 5.74 5.51 -4.34
C VAL A 304 4.49 4.74 -3.94
N SER A 305 4.55 3.40 -3.85
CA SER A 305 3.40 2.58 -3.45
C SER A 305 2.88 2.88 -2.03
N CYS A 306 3.67 3.56 -1.19
CA CYS A 306 3.27 3.97 0.16
C CYS A 306 2.88 5.45 0.29
N LEU A 307 2.91 6.24 -0.79
CA LEU A 307 2.44 7.63 -0.77
C LEU A 307 1.01 7.80 -0.21
N PRO A 308 0.04 6.91 -0.48
CA PRO A 308 -1.27 6.98 0.17
C PRO A 308 -1.22 6.97 1.70
N VAL A 309 -0.30 6.20 2.28
CA VAL A 309 -0.11 6.11 3.74
C VAL A 309 0.53 7.38 4.28
N VAL A 310 1.52 7.93 3.58
CA VAL A 310 2.16 9.21 3.93
C VAL A 310 1.13 10.34 3.88
N PHE A 311 0.35 10.42 2.81
CA PHE A 311 -0.73 11.40 2.65
C PHE A 311 -1.76 11.28 3.78
N LEU A 312 -2.16 10.05 4.11
CA LEU A 312 -3.08 9.77 5.22
C LEU A 312 -2.52 10.26 6.58
N LEU A 313 -1.22 10.06 6.85
CA LEU A 313 -0.57 10.55 8.07
C LEU A 313 -0.55 12.08 8.13
N ILE A 314 -0.23 12.75 7.04
CA ILE A 314 -0.22 14.22 6.95
C ILE A 314 -1.63 14.76 7.24
N LEU A 315 -2.65 14.25 6.54
CA LEU A 315 -4.03 14.66 6.75
C LEU A 315 -4.50 14.39 8.18
N ASN A 316 -4.13 13.23 8.76
CA ASN A 316 -4.49 12.89 10.12
C ASN A 316 -3.91 13.91 11.13
N ARG A 317 -2.67 14.36 10.93
CA ARG A 317 -2.03 15.39 11.77
C ARG A 317 -2.71 16.75 11.63
N VAL A 318 -2.92 17.21 10.40
CA VAL A 318 -3.55 18.50 10.10
C VAL A 318 -4.95 18.57 10.69
N LEU A 319 -5.78 17.56 10.42
CA LEU A 319 -7.17 17.57 10.87
C LEU A 319 -7.33 17.37 12.38
N ARG A 320 -6.49 16.55 13.03
CA ARG A 320 -6.53 16.39 14.50
C ARG A 320 -6.15 17.69 15.23
N GLY A 321 -5.21 18.47 14.68
CA GLY A 321 -4.85 19.78 15.21
C GLY A 321 -6.05 20.73 15.25
N SER A 322 -6.79 20.82 14.15
CA SER A 322 -7.99 21.67 14.05
C SER A 322 -9.13 21.22 14.97
N VAL A 323 -9.34 19.92 15.15
CA VAL A 323 -10.40 19.40 16.04
C VAL A 323 -10.11 19.72 17.50
N ARG A 324 -8.86 19.55 17.95
CA ARG A 324 -8.45 19.88 19.33
C ARG A 324 -8.61 21.37 19.63
N GLN A 325 -8.22 22.24 18.69
CA GLN A 325 -8.39 23.69 18.87
C GLN A 325 -9.86 24.08 19.04
N LYS A 326 -10.78 23.48 18.26
CA LYS A 326 -12.21 23.76 18.41
C LYS A 326 -12.76 23.32 19.77
N GLN A 327 -12.31 22.20 20.31
CA GLN A 327 -12.76 21.74 21.62
C GLN A 327 -12.25 22.64 22.76
N VAL A 328 -11.02 23.15 22.66
CA VAL A 328 -10.44 24.07 23.66
C VAL A 328 -11.10 25.44 23.63
N LEU A 329 -11.50 25.94 22.44
CA LEU A 329 -12.18 27.24 22.32
C LEU A 329 -13.66 27.21 22.74
N THR A 330 -14.24 26.02 22.94
CA THR A 330 -15.64 25.84 23.37
C THR A 330 -15.78 25.37 24.81
N ALA A 331 -14.68 25.13 25.51
CA ALA A 331 -14.62 24.73 26.91
C ALA A 331 -14.21 25.93 27.76
#